data_AF-A0A7L0G0E2-F1
#
_entry.id   AF-A0A7L0G0E2-F1
#
_cell.length_a   1.000
_cell.length_b   1.000
_cell.length_c   1.000
_cell.angle_alpha   90.00
_cell.angle_beta   90.00
_cell.angle_gamma   90.00
#
_symmetry.space_group_name_H-M   'P 1'
#
loop_
_entity.id
_entity.type
_entity.pdbx_description
1 polymer ?
#
loop_
_entity_poly.entity_id
_entity_poly.type
_entity_poly.pdbx_seq_one_letter_code
_entity_poly.pdbx_strand_id
1 'polypeptide(L)'
;AATTTAAAQESLLNICMDAKHHKTEPGPEGQLYGQCVLWKDNACCTANTSVEAHQDQSYLYNFNWDHCGAMPEKCKRHFIQDTCLYECSPNLGPWIQQADTSWRKERILHVPLCREDCEQWWEDCQDAVTCKVNWHKGWNWTSG
;
A
#
# COMPACT_ATOMS: atom_id res chain seq x y z
N ALA A 1 -9.53 7.96 -32.97
CA ALA A 1 -8.68 6.93 -32.37
C ALA A 1 -7.66 7.51 -31.39
N ALA A 2 -6.86 8.53 -31.77
CA ALA A 2 -5.89 9.17 -30.85
C ALA A 2 -6.54 9.98 -29.70
N THR A 3 -7.68 10.62 -29.95
CA THR A 3 -8.44 11.39 -28.95
C THR A 3 -9.12 10.51 -27.89
N THR A 4 -9.55 9.31 -28.25
CA THR A 4 -10.19 8.35 -27.34
C THR A 4 -9.18 7.65 -26.42
N THR A 5 -7.96 7.39 -26.89
CA THR A 5 -6.88 6.83 -26.05
C THR A 5 -6.32 7.86 -25.08
N ALA A 6 -6.16 9.12 -25.50
CA ALA A 6 -5.68 10.18 -24.62
C ALA A 6 -6.67 10.47 -23.48
N ALA A 7 -7.98 10.56 -23.77
CA ALA A 7 -9.00 10.79 -22.75
C ALA A 7 -9.12 9.62 -21.75
N ALA A 8 -9.02 8.38 -22.22
CA ALA A 8 -9.00 7.20 -21.35
C ALA A 8 -7.70 7.10 -20.52
N GLN A 9 -6.60 7.66 -21.01
CA GLN A 9 -5.33 7.70 -20.30
C GLN A 9 -5.32 8.83 -19.25
N GLU A 10 -5.93 9.98 -19.53
CA GLU A 10 -6.13 11.05 -18.53
C GLU A 10 -7.03 10.61 -17.37
N SER A 11 -8.04 9.76 -17.62
CA SER A 11 -8.90 9.23 -16.55
C SER A 11 -8.20 8.27 -15.58
N LEU A 12 -6.95 7.87 -15.86
CA LEU A 12 -6.14 7.00 -15.00
C LEU A 12 -5.09 7.79 -14.20
N LEU A 13 -4.97 9.09 -14.41
CA LEU A 13 -3.99 9.93 -13.70
C LEU A 13 -4.65 10.63 -12.53
N ASN A 14 -3.93 10.73 -11.41
CA ASN A 14 -4.37 11.46 -10.22
C ASN A 14 -5.73 10.97 -9.69
N ILE A 15 -5.83 9.66 -9.42
CA ILE A 15 -7.04 9.01 -8.90
C ILE A 15 -6.71 8.14 -7.69
N CYS A 16 -7.71 7.89 -6.85
CA CYS A 16 -7.64 6.93 -5.75
C CYS A 16 -8.43 5.67 -6.11
N MET A 17 -7.91 4.51 -5.72
CA MET A 17 -8.63 3.23 -5.90
C MET A 17 -9.77 3.11 -4.90
N ASP A 18 -10.87 2.47 -5.29
CA ASP A 18 -11.96 2.09 -4.37
C ASP A 18 -11.57 0.82 -3.57
N ALA A 19 -10.69 1.01 -2.59
CA ALA A 19 -10.28 0.01 -1.62
C ALA A 19 -10.67 0.44 -0.19
N LYS A 20 -10.15 -0.28 0.82
CA LYS A 20 -10.72 -0.27 2.18
C LYS A 20 -10.62 1.09 2.89
N HIS A 21 -9.50 1.81 2.71
CA HIS A 21 -9.16 3.02 3.49
C HIS A 21 -8.80 4.23 2.62
N HIS A 22 -8.96 4.11 1.30
CA HIS A 22 -8.72 5.19 0.36
C HIS A 22 -9.81 6.25 0.45
N LYS A 23 -9.42 7.51 0.30
CA LYS A 23 -10.33 8.62 0.00
C LYS A 23 -10.91 8.43 -1.41
N THR A 24 -12.02 9.10 -1.69
CA THR A 24 -12.64 9.10 -3.01
C THR A 24 -11.77 9.80 -4.06
N GLU A 25 -11.10 10.89 -3.68
CA GLU A 25 -10.24 11.67 -4.58
C GLU A 25 -8.94 12.08 -3.87
N PRO A 26 -7.84 12.27 -4.62
CA PRO A 26 -6.60 12.79 -4.06
C PRO A 26 -6.76 14.21 -3.53
N GLY A 27 -5.98 14.56 -2.52
CA GLY A 27 -5.86 15.95 -2.08
C GLY A 27 -4.81 16.14 -0.99
N PRO A 28 -4.52 17.39 -0.63
CA PRO A 28 -3.53 17.70 0.40
C PRO A 28 -3.90 17.11 1.76
N GLU A 29 -2.92 16.51 2.41
CA GLU A 29 -2.98 15.92 3.75
C GLU A 29 -1.72 16.35 4.52
N GLY A 30 -1.71 17.59 5.01
CA GLY A 30 -0.52 18.17 5.66
C GLY A 30 -0.06 17.46 6.94
N GLN A 31 -0.83 16.49 7.43
CA GLN A 31 -0.60 15.78 8.69
C GLN A 31 -0.20 14.31 8.49
N LEU A 32 0.22 13.89 7.29
CA LEU A 32 0.73 12.54 7.11
C LEU A 32 1.93 12.26 8.02
N TYR A 33 1.97 11.06 8.59
CA TYR A 33 2.94 10.66 9.60
C TYR A 33 4.11 9.86 9.02
N GLY A 34 5.28 10.03 9.62
CA GLY A 34 6.47 9.19 9.40
C GLY A 34 6.87 9.09 7.93
N GLN A 35 6.92 7.86 7.41
CA GLN A 35 7.33 7.56 6.04
C GLN A 35 6.31 8.04 4.98
N CYS A 36 5.05 8.26 5.38
CA CYS A 36 4.00 8.67 4.45
C CYS A 36 4.03 10.19 4.14
N VAL A 37 4.90 10.97 4.79
CA VAL A 37 4.99 12.44 4.56
C VAL A 37 5.27 12.82 3.10
N LEU A 38 5.83 11.90 2.31
CA LEU A 38 6.13 12.11 0.90
C LEU A 38 4.89 12.42 0.05
N TRP A 39 3.69 12.01 0.50
CA TRP A 39 2.43 12.24 -0.21
C TRP A 39 1.63 13.44 0.33
N LYS A 40 2.15 14.20 1.31
CA LYS A 40 1.36 15.21 2.05
C LYS A 40 0.69 16.28 1.18
N ASP A 41 1.25 16.61 0.02
CA ASP A 41 0.73 17.66 -0.86
C ASP A 41 -0.40 17.13 -1.76
N ASN A 42 -0.48 15.81 -1.97
CA ASN A 42 -1.50 15.15 -2.78
C ASN A 42 -1.55 13.63 -2.47
N ALA A 43 -2.47 13.21 -1.60
CA ALA A 43 -2.59 11.83 -1.13
C ALA A 43 -3.99 11.25 -1.27
N CYS A 44 -4.06 9.92 -1.40
CA CYS A 44 -5.27 9.11 -1.30
C CYS A 44 -5.57 8.56 0.10
N CYS A 45 -4.62 8.66 1.03
CA CYS A 45 -4.81 8.25 2.42
C CYS A 45 -5.22 9.43 3.29
N THR A 46 -5.62 9.17 4.54
CA THR A 46 -5.83 10.20 5.57
C THR A 46 -4.64 10.26 6.53
N ALA A 47 -4.53 11.33 7.32
CA ALA A 47 -3.56 11.39 8.42
C ALA A 47 -3.67 10.17 9.36
N ASN A 48 -4.89 9.73 9.70
CA ASN A 48 -5.11 8.55 10.55
C ASN A 48 -4.56 7.26 9.90
N THR A 49 -4.86 7.05 8.61
CA THR A 49 -4.31 5.93 7.83
C THR A 49 -2.77 5.91 7.87
N SER A 50 -2.13 7.07 7.78
CA SER A 50 -0.67 7.15 7.82
C SER A 50 -0.07 6.84 9.18
N VAL A 51 -0.75 7.18 10.29
CA VAL A 51 -0.30 6.82 11.64
C VAL A 51 -0.36 5.30 11.81
N GLU A 52 -1.46 4.69 11.39
CA GLU A 52 -1.66 3.24 11.51
C GLU A 52 -0.80 2.40 10.58
N ALA A 53 -0.34 2.95 9.45
CA ALA A 53 0.65 2.28 8.61
C ALA A 53 1.95 1.99 9.37
N HIS A 54 2.20 2.68 10.50
CA HIS A 54 3.38 2.52 11.34
C HIS A 54 3.13 1.69 12.61
N GLN A 55 1.90 1.22 12.83
CA GLN A 55 1.53 0.43 14.01
C GLN A 55 1.46 -1.07 13.68
N ASP A 56 1.90 -1.91 14.60
CA ASP A 56 1.69 -3.36 14.50
C ASP A 56 0.23 -3.69 14.77
N GLN A 57 -0.33 -4.64 14.00
CA GLN A 57 -1.73 -5.06 14.15
C GLN A 57 -2.71 -3.88 14.15
N SER A 58 -2.43 -2.89 13.30
CA SER A 58 -3.22 -1.66 13.19
C SER A 58 -4.61 -1.91 12.61
N TYR A 59 -5.53 -0.95 12.75
CA TYR A 59 -6.90 -1.15 12.25
C TYR A 59 -6.97 -1.35 10.73
N LEU A 60 -5.91 -1.01 9.99
CA LEU A 60 -5.88 -1.12 8.54
C LEU A 60 -6.22 -2.54 8.10
N TYR A 61 -5.45 -3.50 8.61
CA TYR A 61 -5.54 -4.91 8.23
C TYR A 61 -5.35 -5.87 9.40
N ASN A 62 -5.14 -5.36 10.61
CA ASN A 62 -4.79 -6.13 11.79
C ASN A 62 -3.58 -7.07 11.56
N PHE A 63 -2.66 -6.64 10.69
CA PHE A 63 -1.58 -7.49 10.23
C PHE A 63 -0.43 -7.53 11.25
N ASN A 64 0.03 -8.73 11.58
CA ASN A 64 1.17 -8.94 12.46
C ASN A 64 2.46 -9.12 11.64
N TRP A 65 3.32 -8.11 11.64
CA TRP A 65 4.65 -8.20 11.01
C TRP A 65 5.55 -9.23 11.70
N ASP A 66 5.34 -9.48 13.00
CA ASP A 66 6.15 -10.37 13.84
C ASP A 66 5.61 -11.81 13.93
N HIS A 67 4.89 -12.27 12.89
CA HIS A 67 4.22 -13.58 12.88
C HIS A 67 5.15 -14.80 12.95
N CYS A 68 6.47 -14.61 12.86
CA CYS A 68 7.51 -15.63 13.04
C CYS A 68 8.63 -15.19 14.01
N GLY A 69 8.35 -14.19 14.85
CA GLY A 69 9.34 -13.51 15.68
C GLY A 69 9.53 -12.06 15.25
N ALA A 70 10.27 -11.29 16.05
CA ALA A 70 10.47 -9.86 15.82
C ALA A 70 11.12 -9.58 14.45
N MET A 71 10.44 -8.80 13.61
CA MET A 71 10.95 -8.35 12.32
C MET A 71 12.04 -7.30 12.52
N PRO A 72 13.21 -7.41 11.84
CA PRO A 72 14.23 -6.37 11.86
C PRO A 72 13.68 -5.02 11.39
N GLU A 73 14.06 -3.93 12.05
CA GLU A 73 13.57 -2.57 11.75
C GLU A 73 13.81 -2.16 10.29
N LYS A 74 14.98 -2.51 9.73
CA LYS A 74 15.31 -2.28 8.31
C LYS A 74 14.32 -2.96 7.36
N CYS A 75 13.87 -4.17 7.67
CA CYS A 75 12.88 -4.90 6.89
C CYS A 75 11.48 -4.29 7.06
N LYS A 76 11.09 -4.01 8.30
CA LYS A 76 9.79 -3.42 8.63
C LYS A 76 9.57 -2.05 7.97
N ARG A 77 10.64 -1.25 7.84
CA ARG A 77 10.60 0.03 7.15
C ARG A 77 10.04 -0.10 5.73
N HIS A 78 10.46 -1.11 4.97
CA HIS A 78 9.96 -1.36 3.62
C HIS A 78 8.48 -1.72 3.57
N PHE A 79 7.99 -2.54 4.51
CA PHE A 79 6.56 -2.86 4.62
C PHE A 79 5.70 -1.63 4.95
N ILE A 80 6.21 -0.72 5.78
CA ILE A 80 5.56 0.56 6.06
C ILE A 80 5.55 1.44 4.80
N GLN A 81 6.66 1.53 4.08
CA GLN A 81 6.76 2.32 2.86
C GLN A 81 5.86 1.77 1.73
N ASP A 82 5.78 0.45 1.58
CA ASP A 82 4.82 -0.24 0.70
C ASP A 82 3.38 0.11 1.09
N THR A 83 3.05 0.07 2.38
CA THR A 83 1.72 0.48 2.87
C THR A 83 1.45 1.95 2.56
N CYS A 84 2.39 2.86 2.78
CA CYS A 84 2.22 4.27 2.41
C CYS A 84 2.01 4.43 0.89
N LEU A 85 2.76 3.72 0.05
CA LEU A 85 2.59 3.75 -1.41
C LEU A 85 1.18 3.27 -1.79
N TYR A 86 0.77 2.12 -1.25
CA TYR A 86 -0.53 1.51 -1.54
C TYR A 86 -1.69 2.41 -1.12
N GLU A 87 -1.65 2.94 0.10
CA GLU A 87 -2.75 3.74 0.67
C GLU A 87 -2.75 5.19 0.15
N CYS A 88 -1.59 5.79 -0.09
CA CYS A 88 -1.48 7.24 -0.31
C CYS A 88 -1.26 7.64 -1.77
N SER A 89 -0.72 6.78 -2.63
CA SER A 89 -0.32 7.21 -3.98
C SER A 89 -1.51 7.49 -4.90
N PRO A 90 -1.63 8.70 -5.47
CA PRO A 90 -2.65 9.02 -6.47
C PRO A 90 -2.20 8.66 -7.90
N ASN A 91 -1.02 8.03 -8.04
CA ASN A 91 -0.39 7.76 -9.33
C ASN A 91 -0.46 6.29 -9.76
N LEU A 92 -1.20 5.46 -9.03
CA LEU A 92 -1.30 4.03 -9.30
C LEU A 92 -2.43 3.67 -10.28
N GLY A 93 -3.19 4.65 -10.77
CA GLY A 93 -4.35 4.45 -11.63
C GLY A 93 -4.15 3.53 -12.84
N PRO A 94 -3.02 3.59 -13.58
CA PRO A 94 -2.78 2.68 -14.71
C PRO A 94 -2.74 1.18 -14.35
N TRP A 95 -2.58 0.84 -13.06
CA TRP A 95 -2.48 -0.53 -12.57
C TRP A 95 -3.70 -0.97 -11.74
N ILE A 96 -4.71 -0.10 -11.59
CA ILE A 96 -5.95 -0.42 -10.89
C ILE A 96 -6.76 -1.43 -11.72
N GLN A 97 -7.24 -2.48 -11.05
CA GLN A 97 -8.14 -3.49 -11.58
C GLN A 97 -9.25 -3.80 -10.58
N GLN A 98 -10.40 -4.23 -11.10
CA GLN A 98 -11.50 -4.70 -10.28
C GLN A 98 -11.09 -5.94 -9.47
N ALA A 99 -11.53 -5.99 -8.22
CA ALA A 99 -11.27 -7.05 -7.27
C ALA A 99 -12.58 -7.76 -6.90
N ASP A 100 -12.56 -9.09 -6.97
CA ASP A 100 -13.70 -9.93 -6.57
C ASP A 100 -13.60 -10.31 -5.08
N THR A 101 -13.64 -9.31 -4.20
CA THR A 101 -13.51 -9.50 -2.74
C THR A 101 -14.45 -8.60 -1.95
N SER A 102 -14.90 -9.06 -0.77
CA SER A 102 -15.89 -8.35 0.05
C SER A 102 -15.40 -7.04 0.68
N TRP A 103 -14.08 -6.83 0.79
CA TRP A 103 -13.49 -5.72 1.54
C TRP A 103 -12.80 -4.65 0.68
N ARG A 104 -12.68 -4.88 -0.64
CA ARG A 104 -12.19 -3.90 -1.62
C ARG A 104 -12.84 -4.16 -2.97
N LYS A 105 -13.26 -3.11 -3.67
CA LYS A 105 -13.77 -3.22 -5.04
C LYS A 105 -12.64 -3.17 -6.07
N GLU A 106 -11.55 -2.51 -5.73
CA GLU A 106 -10.40 -2.33 -6.60
C GLU A 106 -9.10 -2.75 -5.92
N ARG A 107 -8.10 -3.10 -6.72
CA ARG A 107 -6.73 -3.40 -6.30
C ARG A 107 -5.75 -3.01 -7.40
N ILE A 108 -4.47 -2.92 -7.05
CA ILE A 108 -3.39 -2.76 -8.04
C ILE A 108 -2.80 -4.11 -8.44
N LEU A 109 -2.46 -4.28 -9.71
CA LEU A 109 -1.74 -5.45 -10.24
C LEU A 109 -0.63 -5.01 -11.19
N HIS A 110 0.52 -5.70 -11.14
CA HIS A 110 1.66 -5.47 -12.04
C HIS A 110 2.21 -4.05 -12.01
N VAL A 111 2.20 -3.41 -10.84
CA VAL A 111 2.89 -2.13 -10.64
C VAL A 111 4.39 -2.34 -10.93
N PRO A 112 5.00 -1.55 -11.81
CA PRO A 112 6.40 -1.68 -12.18
C PRO A 112 7.27 -1.02 -11.11
N LEU A 113 7.40 -1.71 -9.96
CA LEU A 113 8.31 -1.29 -8.92
C LEU A 113 9.72 -1.19 -9.51
N CYS A 114 10.44 -0.12 -9.19
CA CYS A 114 11.82 0.04 -9.59
C CYS A 114 12.65 -1.13 -9.04
N ARG A 115 13.66 -1.54 -9.83
CA ARG A 115 14.50 -2.68 -9.48
C ARG A 115 15.20 -2.46 -8.15
N GLU A 116 15.76 -1.26 -7.96
CA GLU A 116 16.55 -0.90 -6.79
C GLU A 116 15.71 -0.93 -5.51
N ASP A 117 14.45 -0.47 -5.54
CA ASP A 117 13.51 -0.57 -4.43
C ASP A 117 13.20 -2.03 -4.07
N CYS A 118 13.00 -2.90 -5.06
CA CYS A 118 12.74 -4.31 -4.87
C CYS A 118 13.95 -5.07 -4.29
N GLU A 119 15.14 -4.84 -4.86
CA GLU A 119 16.39 -5.48 -4.43
C GLU A 119 16.77 -5.05 -3.01
N GLN A 120 16.68 -3.75 -2.69
CA GLN A 120 16.98 -3.25 -1.35
C GLN A 120 16.01 -3.78 -0.30
N TRP A 121 14.71 -3.88 -0.63
CA TRP A 121 13.73 -4.50 0.26
C TRP A 121 14.11 -5.95 0.55
N TRP A 122 14.43 -6.72 -0.48
CA TRP A 122 14.83 -8.12 -0.33
C TRP A 122 16.08 -8.29 0.55
N GLU A 123 17.11 -7.47 0.34
CA GLU A 123 18.36 -7.49 1.11
C GLU A 123 18.15 -7.12 2.59
N ASP A 124 17.35 -6.08 2.87
CA ASP A 124 17.09 -5.66 4.24
C ASP A 124 16.25 -6.67 5.03
N CYS A 125 15.50 -7.52 4.33
CA CYS A 125 14.73 -8.61 4.92
C CYS A 125 15.47 -9.96 4.98
N GLN A 126 16.74 -10.05 4.59
CA GLN A 126 17.49 -11.32 4.59
C GLN A 126 17.55 -12.02 5.96
N ASP A 127 17.50 -11.24 7.04
CA ASP A 127 17.57 -11.72 8.44
C ASP A 127 16.17 -11.89 9.06
N ALA A 128 15.11 -11.56 8.31
CA ALA A 128 13.72 -11.72 8.74
C ALA A 128 13.22 -13.14 8.44
N VAL A 129 12.22 -13.60 9.20
CA VAL A 129 11.65 -14.94 9.05
C VAL A 129 10.16 -14.83 8.72
N THR A 130 9.70 -15.71 7.83
CA THR A 130 8.29 -15.84 7.45
C THR A 130 7.91 -17.31 7.28
N CYS A 131 6.65 -17.64 7.60
CA CYS A 131 6.10 -18.98 7.38
C CYS A 131 5.25 -19.09 6.11
N LYS A 132 5.15 -18.01 5.31
CA LYS A 132 4.32 -17.96 4.09
C LYS A 132 5.01 -17.16 2.98
N VAL A 133 4.80 -17.61 1.75
CA VAL A 133 5.20 -16.88 0.52
C VAL A 133 4.10 -15.99 -0.04
N ASN A 134 2.85 -16.20 0.40
CA ASN A 134 1.70 -15.38 0.02
C ASN A 134 1.06 -14.81 1.30
N TRP A 135 1.20 -13.51 1.49
CA TRP A 135 0.70 -12.80 2.67
C TRP A 135 -0.71 -12.25 2.51
N HIS A 136 -1.35 -12.40 1.35
CA HIS A 136 -2.74 -11.99 1.14
C HIS A 136 -3.76 -13.04 1.57
N LYS A 137 -3.39 -14.33 1.69
CA LYS A 137 -4.34 -15.42 1.97
C LYS A 137 -3.75 -16.54 2.83
N GLY A 138 -4.63 -17.24 3.54
CA GLY A 138 -4.31 -18.46 4.28
C GLY A 138 -3.61 -18.23 5.61
N TRP A 139 -3.81 -17.06 6.23
CA TRP A 139 -3.46 -16.82 7.63
C TRP A 139 -4.51 -17.40 8.57
N ASN A 140 -4.09 -17.69 9.80
CA ASN A 140 -5.01 -18.00 10.88
C ASN A 140 -5.36 -16.72 11.66
N TRP A 141 -6.61 -16.30 11.58
CA TRP A 141 -7.13 -15.09 12.22
C TRP A 141 -7.96 -15.37 13.49
N THR A 142 -7.85 -16.56 14.10
CA THR A 142 -8.67 -16.92 15.28
C THR A 142 -8.40 -16.04 16.50
N SER A 143 -7.23 -15.40 16.58
CA SER A 143 -6.85 -14.49 17.69
C SER A 143 -7.21 -13.03 17.44
N GLY A 144 -7.93 -12.74 16.35
CA GLY A 144 -8.05 -11.39 15.81
C GLY A 144 -6.94 -11.13 14.82
#